data_AF-A0A4R3DYW7-F1
#
_entry.id   AF-A0A4R3DYW7-F1
#
_cell.length_a   1.000
_cell.length_b   1.000
_cell.length_c   1.000
_cell.angle_alpha   90.00
_cell.angle_beta   90.00
_cell.angle_gamma   90.00
#
_symmetry.space_group_name_H-M   'P 1'
#
loop_
_entity.id
_entity.type
_entity.pdbx_description
1 polymer ?
#
loop_
_entity_poly.entity_id
_entity_poly.type
_entity_poly.pdbx_seq_one_letter_code
_entity_poly.pdbx_strand_id
1 'polypeptide(L)'
;MHISIEKLRAEFGSFVALHGVDLEVRPGQLVTLLGPSGCGKTTLLRSIAGIVHPASGDIRFDGRRMNDVPVEKRNIGMVFQTYALFPHMTIAKNLAFGLEMRRTPREEARRRIAEALSLVELEGYADRYPRQLSGGQQQRVALARAIVVEPDVLLFDEPLSNLDAQLRENLREDLKALQRRTGITSVYVTHDQAEAMAIADHIVVMRKGRIVEQGSPQALYRKPRQRYVAEFLGHTNVVEARRQSDGLLVLPWGALRRPAAPPEAPSGMTALVSIRPEDIHVAAQPTPGEEAGVIEDVTFLGASMQYRIRICGTLIRANVAGERADQFAPGATVGVMASDDLHVLRDDQRDVQP
;
A
#
# COMPACT_ATOMS: atom_id res chain seq x y z
N MET A 1 -0.74 13.83 -16.42
CA MET A 1 0.10 12.83 -17.10
C MET A 1 -0.50 11.45 -16.87
N HIS A 2 -0.92 10.75 -17.90
CA HIS A 2 -1.26 9.32 -17.84
C HIS A 2 0.01 8.49 -17.99
N ILE A 3 0.15 7.42 -17.19
CA ILE A 3 1.25 6.47 -17.31
C ILE A 3 0.67 5.10 -17.67
N SER A 4 1.15 4.51 -18.76
CA SER A 4 0.84 3.12 -19.11
C SER A 4 2.13 2.32 -19.21
N ILE A 5 2.08 1.11 -18.65
CA ILE A 5 3.16 0.13 -18.63
C ILE A 5 2.57 -1.15 -19.19
N GLU A 6 3.20 -1.69 -20.22
CA GLU A 6 2.73 -2.88 -20.92
C GLU A 6 3.82 -3.94 -20.98
N LYS A 7 3.52 -5.13 -20.43
CA LYS A 7 4.37 -6.32 -20.43
C LYS A 7 5.82 -6.04 -20.02
N LEU A 8 6.01 -5.17 -19.03
CA LEU A 8 7.34 -4.70 -18.65
C LEU A 8 8.14 -5.80 -17.97
N ARG A 9 9.31 -6.10 -18.54
CA ARG A 9 10.23 -7.11 -18.03
C ARG A 9 11.57 -6.47 -17.73
N ALA A 10 12.14 -6.75 -16.56
CA ALA A 10 13.44 -6.24 -16.16
C ALA A 10 14.29 -7.38 -15.62
N GLU A 11 15.56 -7.42 -16.01
CA GLU A 11 16.48 -8.53 -15.72
C GLU A 11 17.83 -8.02 -15.26
N PHE A 12 18.48 -8.79 -14.39
CA PHE A 12 19.83 -8.56 -13.90
C PHE A 12 20.60 -9.89 -13.99
N GLY A 13 21.33 -10.10 -15.09
CA GLY A 13 21.93 -11.39 -15.40
C GLY A 13 20.86 -12.47 -15.57
N SER A 14 20.93 -13.54 -14.79
CA SER A 14 19.92 -14.61 -14.79
C SER A 14 18.69 -14.32 -13.92
N PHE A 15 18.70 -13.23 -13.14
CA PHE A 15 17.61 -12.89 -12.24
C PHE A 15 16.58 -11.99 -12.94
N VAL A 16 15.33 -12.45 -13.02
CA VAL A 16 14.20 -11.65 -13.54
C VAL A 16 13.55 -10.91 -12.38
N ALA A 17 13.63 -9.59 -12.38
CA ALA A 17 13.07 -8.74 -11.32
C ALA A 17 11.60 -8.35 -11.58
N LEU A 18 11.19 -8.27 -12.85
CA LEU A 18 9.81 -8.00 -13.27
C LEU A 18 9.41 -8.98 -14.37
N HIS A 19 8.27 -9.66 -14.23
CA HIS A 19 7.83 -10.74 -15.12
C HIS A 19 6.65 -10.31 -16.01
N GLY A 20 6.83 -9.25 -16.81
CA GLY A 20 5.79 -8.77 -17.71
C GLY A 20 4.67 -8.04 -16.97
N VAL A 21 5.01 -6.92 -16.31
CA VAL A 21 4.08 -6.12 -15.52
C VAL A 21 3.25 -5.21 -16.43
N ASP A 22 1.93 -5.23 -16.24
CA ASP A 22 0.97 -4.30 -16.83
C ASP A 22 0.40 -3.37 -15.76
N LEU A 23 0.54 -2.06 -15.93
CA LEU A 23 0.08 -1.06 -14.96
C LEU A 23 -0.43 0.20 -15.67
N GLU A 24 -1.52 0.74 -15.17
CA GLU A 24 -2.08 2.02 -15.60
C GLU A 24 -2.18 2.99 -14.41
N VAL A 25 -1.66 4.21 -14.58
CA VAL A 25 -1.79 5.31 -13.63
C VAL A 25 -2.52 6.45 -14.31
N ARG A 26 -3.70 6.80 -13.79
CA ARG A 26 -4.53 7.87 -14.34
C ARG A 26 -3.95 9.24 -14.01
N PRO A 27 -4.22 10.27 -14.83
CA PRO A 27 -3.80 11.64 -14.52
C PRO A 27 -4.24 12.08 -13.12
N GLY A 28 -3.28 12.58 -12.34
CA GLY A 28 -3.49 13.08 -10.98
C GLY A 28 -3.72 12.02 -9.91
N GLN A 29 -3.66 10.74 -10.26
CA GLN A 29 -3.81 9.62 -9.33
C GLN A 29 -2.52 9.39 -8.53
N LEU A 30 -2.67 9.04 -7.25
CA LEU A 30 -1.60 8.47 -6.45
C LEU A 30 -1.73 6.94 -6.40
N VAL A 31 -0.83 6.25 -7.11
CA VAL A 31 -0.73 4.79 -7.12
C VAL A 31 0.38 4.32 -6.18
N THR A 32 0.06 3.43 -5.25
CA THR A 32 1.03 2.85 -4.32
C THR A 32 1.41 1.43 -4.73
N LEU A 33 2.70 1.20 -4.99
CA LEU A 33 3.29 -0.12 -5.12
C LEU A 33 3.57 -0.68 -3.72
N LEU A 34 2.94 -1.79 -3.39
CA LEU A 34 3.02 -2.42 -2.07
C LEU A 34 3.43 -3.88 -2.20
N GLY A 35 4.25 -4.38 -1.28
CA GLY A 35 4.69 -5.76 -1.28
C GLY A 35 5.98 -5.96 -0.47
N PRO A 36 6.44 -7.20 -0.27
CA PRO A 36 7.60 -7.50 0.55
C PRO A 36 8.89 -6.96 -0.08
N SER A 37 9.96 -6.90 0.72
CA SER A 37 11.29 -6.54 0.24
C SER A 37 11.71 -7.46 -0.92
N GLY A 38 12.30 -6.88 -1.97
CA GLY A 38 12.76 -7.63 -3.14
C GLY A 38 11.68 -8.06 -4.14
N CYS A 39 10.41 -7.66 -3.98
CA CYS A 39 9.36 -8.06 -4.95
C CYS A 39 9.32 -7.28 -6.27
N GLY A 40 10.24 -6.32 -6.48
CA GLY A 40 10.37 -5.56 -7.73
C GLY A 40 9.82 -4.14 -7.73
N LYS A 41 9.26 -3.63 -6.62
CA LYS A 41 8.67 -2.26 -6.53
C LYS A 41 9.64 -1.16 -6.96
N THR A 42 10.81 -1.12 -6.34
CA THR A 42 11.86 -0.13 -6.66
C THR A 42 12.39 -0.32 -8.08
N THR A 43 12.46 -1.55 -8.59
CA THR A 43 12.82 -1.82 -9.99
C THR A 43 11.79 -1.22 -10.95
N LEU A 44 10.50 -1.40 -10.68
CA LEU A 44 9.41 -0.82 -11.46
C LEU A 44 9.45 0.71 -11.41
N LEU A 45 9.55 1.29 -10.20
CA LEU A 45 9.65 2.73 -10.00
C LEU A 45 10.86 3.32 -10.76
N ARG A 46 12.04 2.70 -10.65
CA ARG A 46 13.26 3.14 -11.34
C ARG A 46 13.19 2.94 -12.85
N SER A 47 12.40 1.99 -13.33
CA SER A 47 12.14 1.82 -14.77
C SER A 47 11.27 2.96 -15.32
N ILE A 48 10.25 3.38 -14.56
CA ILE A 48 9.46 4.58 -14.85
C ILE A 48 10.36 5.82 -14.86
N ALA A 49 11.30 5.92 -13.91
CA ALA A 49 12.25 7.01 -13.85
C ALA A 49 13.28 7.03 -15.00
N GLY A 50 13.51 5.88 -15.65
CA GLY A 50 14.56 5.71 -16.67
C GLY A 50 15.94 5.40 -16.09
N ILE A 51 16.03 5.09 -14.80
CA ILE A 51 17.28 4.70 -14.11
C ILE A 51 17.58 3.21 -14.37
N VAL A 52 16.54 2.38 -14.49
CA VAL A 52 16.64 0.98 -14.89
C VAL A 52 16.09 0.84 -16.29
N HIS A 53 16.86 0.24 -17.21
CA HIS A 53 16.38 -0.08 -18.55
C HIS A 53 15.70 -1.46 -18.54
N PRO A 54 14.41 -1.53 -18.91
CA PRO A 54 13.72 -2.82 -19.00
C PRO A 54 14.29 -3.64 -20.17
N ALA A 55 14.30 -4.96 -20.02
CA ALA A 55 14.68 -5.92 -21.05
C ALA A 55 13.62 -5.99 -22.18
N SER A 56 12.33 -5.84 -21.84
CA SER A 56 11.24 -5.76 -22.81
C SER A 56 10.01 -5.07 -22.23
N GLY A 57 9.02 -4.81 -23.07
CA GLY A 57 7.81 -4.06 -22.72
C GLY A 57 7.98 -2.56 -22.90
N ASP A 58 6.89 -1.83 -22.70
CA ASP A 58 6.81 -0.39 -22.97
C ASP A 58 6.37 0.40 -21.75
N ILE A 59 6.96 1.58 -21.58
CA ILE A 59 6.52 2.60 -20.64
C ILE A 59 6.12 3.82 -21.47
N ARG A 60 4.90 4.31 -21.30
CA ARG A 60 4.38 5.47 -22.03
C ARG A 60 3.83 6.52 -21.09
N PHE A 61 4.11 7.79 -21.40
CA PHE A 61 3.60 8.98 -20.75
C PHE A 61 2.69 9.71 -21.74
N ASP A 62 1.39 9.81 -21.47
CA ASP A 62 0.37 10.32 -22.39
C ASP A 62 0.50 9.72 -23.82
N GLY A 63 0.74 8.40 -23.87
CA GLY A 63 0.93 7.64 -25.12
C GLY A 63 2.33 7.73 -25.74
N ARG A 64 3.18 8.68 -25.32
CA ARG A 64 4.56 8.79 -25.79
C ARG A 64 5.44 7.72 -25.14
N ARG A 65 6.09 6.89 -25.95
CA ARG A 65 7.06 5.88 -25.48
C ARG A 65 8.27 6.54 -24.80
N MET A 66 8.58 6.10 -23.59
CA MET A 66 9.60 6.69 -22.72
C MET A 66 10.88 5.86 -22.59
N ASN A 67 10.88 4.58 -23.01
CA ASN A 67 11.98 3.64 -22.77
C ASN A 67 13.38 4.19 -23.12
N ASP A 68 13.50 4.89 -24.26
CA ASP A 68 14.77 5.44 -24.76
C ASP A 68 14.98 6.91 -24.39
N VAL A 69 14.02 7.52 -23.67
CA VAL A 69 14.13 8.90 -23.19
C VAL A 69 15.04 8.92 -21.94
N PRO A 70 16.16 9.67 -21.97
CA PRO A 70 17.04 9.82 -20.83
C PRO A 70 16.32 10.41 -19.60
N VAL A 71 16.78 10.06 -18.40
CA VAL A 71 16.16 10.44 -17.12
C VAL A 71 15.88 11.95 -17.04
N GLU A 72 16.86 12.76 -17.42
CA GLU A 72 16.78 14.23 -17.37
C GLU A 72 15.76 14.84 -18.34
N LYS A 73 15.32 14.07 -19.34
CA LYS A 73 14.30 14.47 -20.33
C LYS A 73 12.90 13.89 -20.06
N ARG A 74 12.72 13.12 -18.99
CA ARG A 74 11.42 12.53 -18.62
C ARG A 74 10.48 13.47 -17.85
N ASN A 75 10.96 14.66 -17.49
CA ASN A 75 10.24 15.64 -16.66
C ASN A 75 9.60 15.07 -15.39
N ILE A 76 10.37 14.27 -14.64
CA ILE A 76 9.94 13.65 -13.39
C ILE A 76 10.58 14.32 -12.18
N GLY A 77 9.89 14.29 -11.04
CA GLY A 77 10.44 14.57 -9.73
C GLY A 77 10.58 13.27 -8.94
N MET A 78 11.72 13.05 -8.28
CA MET A 78 11.97 11.84 -7.50
C MET A 78 12.33 12.19 -6.05
N VAL A 79 11.66 11.54 -5.11
CA VAL A 79 11.95 11.60 -3.67
C VAL A 79 12.52 10.26 -3.24
N PHE A 80 13.76 10.28 -2.76
CA PHE A 80 14.50 9.09 -2.35
C PHE A 80 14.34 8.81 -0.85
N GLN A 81 14.49 7.55 -0.46
CA GLN A 81 14.49 7.06 0.92
C GLN A 81 15.45 7.82 1.86
N THR A 82 16.63 8.24 1.37
CA THR A 82 17.64 8.97 2.15
C THR A 82 17.57 10.48 1.97
N TYR A 83 16.48 11.00 1.38
CA TYR A 83 16.26 12.40 0.98
C TYR A 83 17.20 12.90 -0.12
N ALA A 84 18.40 12.34 -0.21
CA ALA A 84 19.46 12.66 -1.15
C ALA A 84 19.76 14.16 -1.24
N LEU A 85 19.62 14.92 -0.14
CA LEU A 85 19.93 16.34 -0.09
C LEU A 85 21.45 16.56 -0.17
N PHE A 86 21.88 17.62 -0.83
CA PHE A 86 23.28 18.01 -0.89
C PHE A 86 23.66 18.70 0.42
N PRO A 87 24.46 18.05 1.31
CA PRO A 87 24.67 18.52 2.67
C PRO A 87 25.50 19.80 2.75
N HIS A 88 26.28 20.08 1.71
CA HIS A 88 27.17 21.23 1.57
C HIS A 88 26.50 22.44 0.87
N MET A 89 25.23 22.30 0.49
CA MET A 89 24.44 23.36 -0.16
C MET A 89 23.35 23.87 0.79
N THR A 90 22.98 25.14 0.67
CA THR A 90 21.80 25.67 1.36
C THR A 90 20.52 25.06 0.78
N ILE A 91 19.38 25.22 1.46
CA ILE A 91 18.09 24.74 0.96
C ILE A 91 17.76 25.38 -0.39
N ALA A 92 17.95 26.70 -0.52
CA ALA A 92 17.75 27.40 -1.80
C ALA A 92 18.60 26.80 -2.93
N LYS A 93 19.88 26.48 -2.66
CA LYS A 93 20.78 25.84 -3.64
C LYS A 93 20.35 24.41 -3.97
N ASN A 94 19.87 23.66 -2.99
CA ASN A 94 19.31 22.32 -3.21
C ASN A 94 18.13 22.36 -4.19
N LEU A 95 17.23 23.33 -4.04
CA LEU A 95 16.08 23.51 -4.93
C LEU A 95 16.48 24.10 -6.30
N ALA A 96 17.44 25.04 -6.31
CA ALA A 96 17.90 25.70 -7.54
C ALA A 96 18.58 24.74 -8.52
N PHE A 97 19.25 23.68 -8.04
CA PHE A 97 20.06 22.79 -8.87
C PHE A 97 19.32 22.26 -10.11
N GLY A 98 18.09 21.74 -9.95
CA GLY A 98 17.29 21.23 -11.08
C GLY A 98 16.87 22.32 -12.06
N LEU A 99 16.60 23.53 -11.55
CA LEU A 99 16.23 24.69 -12.37
C LEU A 99 17.42 25.22 -13.17
N GLU A 100 18.62 25.22 -12.59
CA GLU A 100 19.88 25.61 -13.24
C GLU A 100 20.23 24.66 -14.38
N MET A 101 20.09 23.34 -14.17
CA MET A 101 20.28 22.34 -15.22
C MET A 101 19.31 22.52 -16.40
N ARG A 102 18.11 23.02 -16.12
CA ARG A 102 17.11 23.40 -17.14
C ARG A 102 17.31 24.80 -17.73
N ARG A 103 18.36 25.53 -17.31
CA ARG A 103 18.65 26.91 -17.73
C ARG A 103 17.48 27.86 -17.47
N THR A 104 16.76 27.65 -16.37
CA THR A 104 15.63 28.49 -15.95
C THR A 104 16.14 29.91 -15.64
N PRO A 105 15.47 30.98 -16.12
CA PRO A 105 15.86 32.35 -15.80
C PRO A 105 15.92 32.60 -14.29
N ARG A 106 16.88 33.42 -13.83
CA ARG A 106 17.16 33.62 -12.40
C ARG A 106 15.95 34.11 -11.61
N GLU A 107 15.18 35.06 -12.15
CA GLU A 107 13.99 35.60 -11.48
C GLU A 107 12.89 34.56 -11.37
N GLU A 108 12.67 33.78 -12.43
CA GLU A 108 11.73 32.66 -12.44
C GLU A 108 12.14 31.59 -11.41
N ALA A 109 13.43 31.27 -11.34
CA ALA A 109 13.94 30.30 -10.38
C ALA A 109 13.73 30.76 -8.94
N ARG A 110 13.97 32.03 -8.63
CA ARG A 110 13.70 32.61 -7.30
C ARG A 110 12.22 32.50 -6.93
N ARG A 111 11.32 32.81 -7.87
CA ARG A 111 9.87 32.71 -7.66
C ARG A 111 9.46 31.28 -7.33
N ARG A 112 9.85 30.31 -8.17
CA ARG A 112 9.54 28.89 -7.97
C ARG A 112 10.10 28.32 -6.67
N ILE A 113 11.32 28.72 -6.28
CA ILE A 113 11.89 28.29 -4.99
C ILE A 113 11.05 28.80 -3.82
N ALA A 114 10.61 30.06 -3.86
CA ALA A 114 9.76 30.62 -2.81
C ALA A 114 8.39 29.92 -2.75
N GLU A 115 7.76 29.70 -3.91
CA GLU A 115 6.50 28.96 -4.04
C GLU A 115 6.64 27.52 -3.51
N ALA A 116 7.68 26.80 -3.91
CA ALA A 116 7.93 25.43 -3.47
C ALA A 116 8.18 25.33 -1.95
N LEU A 117 8.91 26.29 -1.36
CA LEU A 117 9.10 26.35 0.09
C LEU A 117 7.79 26.63 0.82
N SER A 118 6.93 27.50 0.27
CA SER A 118 5.62 27.78 0.85
C SER A 118 4.67 26.59 0.78
N LEU A 119 4.70 25.84 -0.33
CA LEU A 119 3.89 24.63 -0.49
C LEU A 119 4.19 23.57 0.58
N VAL A 120 5.42 23.53 1.10
CA VAL A 120 5.86 22.58 2.14
C VAL A 120 5.99 23.24 3.53
N GLU A 121 5.49 24.45 3.70
CA GLU A 121 5.49 25.21 4.97
C GLU A 121 6.91 25.42 5.55
N LEU A 122 7.87 25.79 4.69
CA LEU A 122 9.26 26.07 5.05
C LEU A 122 9.67 27.49 4.62
N GLU A 123 8.74 28.46 4.66
CA GLU A 123 9.04 29.87 4.45
C GLU A 123 10.17 30.33 5.38
N GLY A 124 11.17 31.03 4.83
CA GLY A 124 12.33 31.51 5.59
C GLY A 124 13.44 30.47 5.84
N TYR A 125 13.34 29.25 5.32
CA TYR A 125 14.36 28.20 5.49
C TYR A 125 15.42 28.19 4.38
N ALA A 126 15.29 29.08 3.38
CA ALA A 126 16.12 29.13 2.17
C ALA A 126 17.63 29.12 2.44
N ASP A 127 18.09 29.84 3.46
CA ASP A 127 19.52 30.02 3.77
C ASP A 127 20.09 28.94 4.72
N ARG A 128 19.24 28.03 5.22
CA ARG A 128 19.69 26.94 6.10
C ARG A 128 20.39 25.85 5.31
N TYR A 129 21.17 25.04 5.99
CA TYR A 129 21.76 23.80 5.49
C TYR A 129 20.95 22.58 5.99
N PRO A 130 20.94 21.44 5.27
CA PRO A 130 20.21 20.24 5.67
C PRO A 130 20.48 19.79 7.11
N ARG A 131 21.74 19.90 7.58
CA ARG A 131 22.14 19.56 8.96
C ARG A 131 21.50 20.42 10.06
N GLN A 132 20.87 21.54 9.71
CA GLN A 132 20.17 22.44 10.63
C GLN A 132 18.67 22.13 10.71
N LEU A 133 18.21 21.09 10.03
CA LEU A 133 16.80 20.71 9.90
C LEU A 133 16.53 19.37 10.57
N SER A 134 15.33 19.23 11.15
CA SER A 134 14.82 17.93 11.62
C SER A 134 14.60 16.96 10.44
N GLY A 135 14.43 15.66 10.71
CA GLY A 135 14.18 14.65 9.67
C GLY A 135 12.94 14.98 8.82
N GLY A 136 11.84 15.41 9.45
CA GLY A 136 10.63 15.82 8.73
C GLY A 136 10.80 17.09 7.91
N GLN A 137 11.60 18.05 8.39
CA GLN A 137 11.94 19.24 7.61
C GLN A 137 12.83 18.89 6.42
N GLN A 138 13.80 17.98 6.57
CA GLN A 138 14.62 17.50 5.45
C GLN A 138 13.75 16.78 4.40
N GLN A 139 12.78 15.98 4.84
CA GLN A 139 11.81 15.34 3.95
C GLN A 139 10.98 16.36 3.17
N ARG A 140 10.44 17.39 3.84
CA ARG A 140 9.73 18.51 3.21
C ARG A 140 10.61 19.25 2.21
N VAL A 141 11.91 19.43 2.49
CA VAL A 141 12.87 19.99 1.52
C VAL A 141 13.06 19.06 0.31
N ALA A 142 13.19 17.75 0.52
CA ALA A 142 13.35 16.79 -0.58
C ALA A 142 12.13 16.79 -1.51
N LEU A 143 10.94 16.93 -0.93
CA LEU A 143 9.68 17.12 -1.63
C LEU A 143 9.64 18.44 -2.40
N ALA A 144 10.01 19.55 -1.76
CA ALA A 144 10.11 20.86 -2.40
C ALA A 144 11.07 20.84 -3.60
N ARG A 145 12.21 20.15 -3.46
CA ARG A 145 13.17 19.96 -4.55
C ARG A 145 12.59 19.13 -5.71
N ALA A 146 11.75 18.15 -5.42
CA ALA A 146 11.10 17.36 -6.47
C ALA A 146 10.04 18.16 -7.23
N ILE A 147 9.27 19.02 -6.55
CA ILE A 147 8.17 19.79 -7.16
C ILE A 147 8.61 21.09 -7.81
N VAL A 148 9.74 21.69 -7.40
CA VAL A 148 10.18 23.02 -7.89
C VAL A 148 10.40 23.06 -9.41
N VAL A 149 10.71 21.92 -10.01
CA VAL A 149 10.89 21.76 -11.46
C VAL A 149 9.57 21.58 -12.23
N GLU A 150 8.43 21.64 -11.54
CA GLU A 150 7.08 21.41 -12.07
C GLU A 150 6.99 20.10 -12.88
N PRO A 151 7.25 18.94 -12.23
CA PRO A 151 7.29 17.68 -12.94
C PRO A 151 5.89 17.20 -13.34
N ASP A 152 5.82 16.45 -14.43
CA ASP A 152 4.59 15.78 -14.87
C ASP A 152 4.24 14.57 -14.00
N VAL A 153 5.26 13.96 -13.39
CA VAL A 153 5.17 12.76 -12.56
C VAL A 153 6.04 12.89 -11.31
N LEU A 154 5.50 12.52 -10.16
CA LEU A 154 6.24 12.37 -8.90
C LEU A 154 6.45 10.89 -8.56
N LEU A 155 7.67 10.53 -8.21
CA LEU A 155 8.07 9.18 -7.85
C LEU A 155 8.61 9.18 -6.42
N PHE A 156 8.10 8.31 -5.56
CA PHE A 156 8.52 8.19 -4.17
C PHE A 156 9.07 6.79 -3.90
N ASP A 157 10.35 6.68 -3.55
CA ASP A 157 11.02 5.41 -3.22
C ASP A 157 11.18 5.29 -1.70
N GLU A 158 10.22 4.65 -1.03
CA GLU A 158 10.15 4.45 0.43
C GLU A 158 10.40 5.74 1.24
N PRO A 159 9.68 6.83 0.96
CA PRO A 159 10.03 8.16 1.41
C PRO A 159 9.92 8.36 2.93
N LEU A 160 9.23 7.46 3.66
CA LEU A 160 8.98 7.60 5.10
C LEU A 160 9.60 6.47 5.95
N SER A 161 10.37 5.55 5.35
CA SER A 161 10.83 4.32 6.03
C SER A 161 11.75 4.57 7.23
N ASN A 162 12.48 5.69 7.21
CA ASN A 162 13.54 6.00 8.19
C ASN A 162 13.06 6.89 9.33
N LEU A 163 11.74 7.06 9.48
CA LEU A 163 11.12 7.97 10.45
C LEU A 163 10.41 7.19 11.55
N ASP A 164 10.35 7.78 12.75
CA ASP A 164 9.52 7.28 13.84
C ASP A 164 8.03 7.33 13.49
N ALA A 165 7.21 6.59 14.24
CA ALA A 165 5.80 6.39 13.92
C ALA A 165 4.98 7.68 13.90
N GLN A 166 5.20 8.58 14.87
CA GLN A 166 4.42 9.82 14.99
C GLN A 166 4.77 10.80 13.87
N LEU A 167 6.06 10.97 13.58
CA LEU A 167 6.50 11.83 12.50
C LEU A 167 6.07 11.28 11.13
N ARG A 168 6.12 9.95 10.95
CA ARG A 168 5.65 9.28 9.73
C ARG A 168 4.17 9.53 9.47
N GLU A 169 3.32 9.48 10.50
CA GLU A 169 1.89 9.74 10.36
C GLU A 169 1.63 11.18 9.89
N ASN A 170 2.21 12.17 10.57
CA ASN A 170 2.07 13.58 10.19
C ASN A 170 2.53 13.85 8.76
N LEU A 171 3.72 13.36 8.37
CA LEU A 171 4.24 13.58 7.02
C LEU A 171 3.46 12.84 5.94
N ARG A 172 2.79 11.74 6.28
CA ARG A 172 1.90 11.04 5.35
C ARG A 172 0.69 11.89 5.00
N GLU A 173 0.11 12.56 5.99
CA GLU A 173 -1.00 13.51 5.78
C GLU A 173 -0.55 14.70 4.93
N ASP A 174 0.61 15.27 5.25
CA ASP A 174 1.22 16.36 4.47
C ASP A 174 1.43 15.98 3.00
N LEU A 175 2.00 14.80 2.75
CA LEU A 175 2.24 14.28 1.41
C LEU A 175 0.93 14.11 0.63
N LYS A 176 -0.09 13.54 1.26
CA LYS A 176 -1.41 13.36 0.66
C LYS A 176 -2.06 14.71 0.32
N ALA A 177 -1.98 15.67 1.25
CA ALA A 177 -2.51 17.00 1.06
C ALA A 177 -1.77 17.73 -0.08
N LEU A 178 -0.44 17.65 -0.12
CA LEU A 178 0.35 18.25 -1.19
C LEU A 178 0.04 17.63 -2.54
N GLN A 179 -0.02 16.30 -2.63
CA GLN A 179 -0.31 15.63 -3.90
C GLN A 179 -1.69 16.02 -4.43
N ARG A 180 -2.71 16.10 -3.55
CA ARG A 180 -4.05 16.58 -3.92
C ARG A 180 -4.05 18.04 -4.38
N ARG A 181 -3.29 18.91 -3.70
CA ARG A 181 -3.16 20.33 -4.06
C ARG A 181 -2.47 20.54 -5.41
N THR A 182 -1.44 19.74 -5.70
CA THR A 182 -0.67 19.87 -6.95
C THR A 182 -1.31 19.10 -8.12
N GLY A 183 -2.07 18.05 -7.84
CA GLY A 183 -2.68 17.19 -8.87
C GLY A 183 -1.64 16.42 -9.71
N ILE A 184 -0.38 16.35 -9.25
CA ILE A 184 0.68 15.67 -10.00
C ILE A 184 0.48 14.16 -9.89
N THR A 185 0.63 13.48 -11.04
CA THR A 185 0.48 12.03 -11.13
C THR A 185 1.62 11.38 -10.37
N SER A 186 1.30 10.46 -9.45
CA SER A 186 2.26 10.02 -8.45
C SER A 186 2.34 8.50 -8.35
N VAL A 187 3.56 7.96 -8.27
CA VAL A 187 3.83 6.56 -7.95
C VAL A 187 4.62 6.48 -6.65
N TYR A 188 4.06 5.79 -5.67
CA TYR A 188 4.58 5.69 -4.31
C TYR A 188 5.00 4.26 -4.01
N VAL A 189 6.20 4.04 -3.48
CA VAL A 189 6.67 2.71 -3.05
C VAL A 189 6.73 2.67 -1.54
N THR A 190 6.15 1.62 -0.96
CA THR A 190 6.32 1.30 0.46
C THR A 190 6.20 -0.20 0.72
N HIS A 191 6.71 -0.61 1.87
CA HIS A 191 6.46 -1.93 2.45
C HIS A 191 5.46 -1.86 3.63
N ASP A 192 5.06 -0.65 4.05
CA ASP A 192 4.13 -0.39 5.15
C ASP A 192 2.68 -0.37 4.62
N GLN A 193 1.85 -1.25 5.19
CA GLN A 193 0.46 -1.42 4.78
C GLN A 193 -0.40 -0.23 5.20
N ALA A 194 -0.16 0.33 6.39
CA ALA A 194 -0.91 1.46 6.90
C ALA A 194 -0.65 2.70 6.05
N GLU A 195 0.60 2.88 5.59
CA GLU A 195 0.94 3.92 4.61
C GLU A 195 0.13 3.77 3.32
N ALA A 196 0.21 2.59 2.69
CA ALA A 196 -0.49 2.33 1.44
C ALA A 196 -2.00 2.54 1.56
N MET A 197 -2.61 2.07 2.66
CA MET A 197 -4.03 2.22 2.92
C MET A 197 -4.46 3.68 3.13
N ALA A 198 -3.61 4.48 3.78
CA ALA A 198 -3.96 5.84 4.14
C ALA A 198 -3.70 6.85 3.01
N ILE A 199 -2.69 6.66 2.17
CA ILE A 199 -2.30 7.65 1.14
C ILE A 199 -2.86 7.38 -0.26
N ALA A 200 -3.01 6.11 -0.64
CA ALA A 200 -3.26 5.73 -2.03
C ALA A 200 -4.68 5.99 -2.50
N ASP A 201 -4.83 6.40 -3.76
CA ASP A 201 -6.09 6.26 -4.49
C ASP A 201 -6.24 4.82 -5.00
N HIS A 202 -5.12 4.19 -5.33
CA HIS A 202 -5.07 2.83 -5.87
C HIS A 202 -3.78 2.13 -5.41
N ILE A 203 -3.90 0.88 -4.97
CA ILE A 203 -2.77 0.07 -4.52
C ILE A 203 -2.54 -1.05 -5.53
N VAL A 204 -1.27 -1.33 -5.79
CA VAL A 204 -0.80 -2.44 -6.61
C VAL A 204 0.02 -3.35 -5.71
N VAL A 205 -0.52 -4.53 -5.41
CA VAL A 205 0.15 -5.53 -4.57
C VAL A 205 1.07 -6.37 -5.45
N MET A 206 2.37 -6.33 -5.18
CA MET A 206 3.41 -7.03 -5.93
C MET A 206 4.02 -8.17 -5.12
N ARG A 207 4.26 -9.31 -5.78
CA ARG A 207 4.96 -10.47 -5.22
C ARG A 207 5.83 -11.10 -6.31
N LYS A 208 7.10 -11.38 -5.99
CA LYS A 208 8.06 -12.04 -6.90
C LYS A 208 8.03 -11.44 -8.33
N GLY A 209 8.11 -10.11 -8.45
CA GLY A 209 8.16 -9.42 -9.74
C GLY A 209 6.87 -9.41 -10.55
N ARG A 210 5.74 -9.80 -9.96
CA ARG A 210 4.40 -9.81 -10.59
C ARG A 210 3.42 -8.99 -9.77
N ILE A 211 2.41 -8.42 -10.44
CA ILE A 211 1.23 -7.87 -9.78
C ILE A 211 0.31 -9.04 -9.42
N VAL A 212 -0.06 -9.14 -8.15
CA VAL A 212 -0.97 -10.17 -7.64
C VAL A 212 -2.42 -9.68 -7.70
N GLU A 213 -2.65 -8.46 -7.24
CA GLU A 213 -3.94 -7.80 -7.26
C GLU A 213 -3.75 -6.29 -7.19
N GLN A 214 -4.71 -5.53 -7.70
CA GLN A 214 -4.71 -4.08 -7.65
C GLN A 214 -6.14 -3.56 -7.52
N GLY A 215 -6.32 -2.47 -6.79
CA GLY A 215 -7.64 -1.98 -6.40
C GLY A 215 -7.57 -0.73 -5.55
N SER A 216 -8.72 -0.15 -5.21
CA SER A 216 -8.76 0.86 -4.15
C SER A 216 -8.35 0.22 -2.82
N PRO A 217 -7.80 1.00 -1.87
CA PRO A 217 -7.46 0.51 -0.54
C PRO A 217 -8.60 -0.28 0.12
N GLN A 218 -9.81 0.29 0.09
CA GLN A 218 -10.99 -0.32 0.68
C GLN A 218 -11.38 -1.64 -0.03
N ALA A 219 -11.26 -1.70 -1.36
CA ALA A 219 -11.60 -2.91 -2.11
C ALA A 219 -10.61 -4.04 -1.81
N LEU A 220 -9.30 -3.76 -1.78
CA LEU A 220 -8.29 -4.77 -1.47
C LEU A 220 -8.33 -5.22 -0.01
N TYR A 221 -8.66 -4.31 0.92
CA TYR A 221 -8.79 -4.67 2.32
C TYR A 221 -10.04 -5.50 2.57
N ARG A 222 -11.20 -5.01 2.11
CA ARG A 222 -12.49 -5.66 2.40
C ARG A 222 -12.71 -6.87 1.51
N LYS A 223 -12.46 -6.77 0.20
CA LYS A 223 -12.84 -7.78 -0.80
C LYS A 223 -11.63 -8.32 -1.57
N PRO A 224 -10.57 -8.82 -0.90
CA PRO A 224 -9.42 -9.40 -1.59
C PRO A 224 -9.86 -10.62 -2.39
N ARG A 225 -9.35 -10.77 -3.61
CA ARG A 225 -9.62 -11.94 -4.47
C ARG A 225 -8.61 -13.05 -4.20
N GLN A 226 -7.37 -12.68 -3.93
CA GLN A 226 -6.26 -13.62 -3.73
C GLN A 226 -6.01 -13.85 -2.24
N ARG A 227 -5.79 -15.12 -1.85
CA ARG A 227 -5.45 -15.47 -0.48
C ARG A 227 -4.21 -14.72 0.00
N TYR A 228 -3.18 -14.64 -0.83
CA TYR A 228 -1.98 -13.88 -0.50
C TYR A 228 -2.28 -12.44 -0.10
N VAL A 229 -3.18 -11.76 -0.83
CA VAL A 229 -3.53 -10.35 -0.57
C VAL A 229 -4.34 -10.23 0.73
N ALA A 230 -5.26 -11.16 0.97
CA ALA A 230 -6.04 -11.20 2.20
C ALA A 230 -5.15 -11.33 3.45
N GLU A 231 -4.19 -12.25 3.41
CA GLU A 231 -3.20 -12.51 4.47
C GLU A 231 -2.14 -11.41 4.56
N PHE A 232 -1.78 -10.79 3.44
CA PHE A 232 -0.76 -9.76 3.39
C PHE A 232 -1.27 -8.43 3.92
N LEU A 233 -2.50 -7.99 3.59
CA LEU A 233 -3.03 -6.66 3.96
C LEU A 233 -3.62 -6.56 5.38
N GLY A 234 -3.18 -7.43 6.28
CA GLY A 234 -3.58 -7.45 7.69
C GLY A 234 -3.84 -8.85 8.19
N HIS A 235 -4.05 -8.99 9.49
CA HIS A 235 -4.47 -10.27 10.06
C HIS A 235 -5.88 -10.62 9.55
N THR A 236 -6.03 -11.83 9.01
CA THR A 236 -7.33 -12.36 8.58
C THR A 236 -7.44 -13.82 9.02
N ASN A 237 -8.67 -14.27 9.22
CA ASN A 237 -8.98 -15.67 9.41
C ASN A 237 -9.28 -16.28 8.06
N VAL A 238 -8.48 -17.25 7.63
CA VAL A 238 -8.75 -18.05 6.44
C VAL A 238 -9.30 -19.39 6.90
N VAL A 239 -10.55 -19.68 6.56
CA VAL A 239 -11.26 -20.89 6.98
C VAL A 239 -11.84 -21.63 5.78
N GLU A 240 -11.91 -22.95 5.87
CA GLU A 240 -12.59 -23.77 4.86
C GLU A 240 -14.09 -23.81 5.17
N ALA A 241 -14.90 -23.32 4.23
CA ALA A 241 -16.35 -23.32 4.33
C ALA A 241 -16.95 -24.26 3.27
N ARG A 242 -17.93 -25.08 3.65
CA ARG A 242 -18.61 -25.99 2.72
C ARG A 242 -19.74 -25.27 2.01
N ARG A 243 -19.76 -25.31 0.68
CA ARG A 243 -20.85 -24.73 -0.12
C ARG A 243 -22.06 -25.66 -0.20
N GLN A 244 -23.24 -25.15 0.12
CA GLN A 244 -24.51 -25.86 -0.05
C GLN A 244 -25.12 -25.65 -1.45
N SER A 245 -26.13 -26.45 -1.78
CA SER A 245 -26.83 -26.39 -3.08
C SER A 245 -27.59 -25.09 -3.30
N ASP A 246 -28.05 -24.44 -2.23
CA ASP A 246 -28.73 -23.14 -2.24
C ASP A 246 -27.76 -21.94 -2.32
N GLY A 247 -26.45 -22.20 -2.33
CA GLY A 247 -25.40 -21.18 -2.41
C GLY A 247 -24.92 -20.63 -1.07
N LEU A 248 -25.46 -21.11 0.07
CA LEU A 248 -24.94 -20.76 1.40
C LEU A 248 -23.60 -21.45 1.68
N LEU A 249 -22.81 -20.83 2.55
CA LEU A 249 -21.57 -21.36 3.08
C LEU A 249 -21.79 -21.81 4.52
N VAL A 250 -21.36 -23.02 4.84
CA VAL A 250 -21.29 -23.55 6.21
C VAL A 250 -19.86 -23.38 6.69
N LEU A 251 -19.64 -22.53 7.69
CA LEU A 251 -18.35 -22.38 8.35
C LEU A 251 -18.05 -23.62 9.23
N PRO A 252 -16.79 -23.86 9.63
CA PRO A 252 -16.41 -25.05 10.40
C PRO A 252 -17.20 -25.27 11.69
N TRP A 253 -17.76 -24.21 12.26
CA TRP A 253 -18.54 -24.24 13.50
C TRP A 253 -20.06 -24.22 13.30
N GLY A 254 -20.53 -24.59 12.10
CA GLY A 254 -21.95 -24.75 11.81
C GLY A 254 -22.67 -23.48 11.35
N ALA A 255 -22.03 -22.31 11.47
CA ALA A 255 -22.59 -21.05 11.03
C ALA A 255 -22.90 -21.03 9.52
N LEU A 256 -24.18 -20.80 9.19
CA LEU A 256 -24.66 -20.60 7.82
C LEU A 256 -24.56 -19.12 7.45
N ARG A 257 -23.89 -18.83 6.34
CA ARG A 257 -23.71 -17.45 5.86
C ARG A 257 -23.85 -17.38 4.36
N ARG A 258 -24.40 -16.25 3.88
CA ARG A 258 -24.50 -15.97 2.46
C ARG A 258 -23.23 -15.23 2.02
N PRO A 259 -22.46 -15.75 1.05
CA PRO A 259 -21.26 -15.05 0.61
C PRO A 259 -21.64 -13.79 -0.17
N ALA A 260 -20.80 -12.75 -0.06
CA ALA A 260 -21.02 -11.48 -0.76
C ALA A 260 -20.94 -11.61 -2.30
N ALA A 261 -20.30 -12.68 -2.79
CA ALA A 261 -20.26 -13.06 -4.19
C ALA A 261 -20.43 -14.60 -4.33
N PRO A 262 -21.00 -15.10 -5.43
CA PRO A 262 -21.12 -16.54 -5.64
C PRO A 262 -19.72 -17.19 -5.61
N PRO A 263 -19.50 -18.25 -4.83
CA PRO A 263 -18.22 -18.97 -4.86
C PRO A 263 -18.03 -19.58 -6.26
N GLU A 264 -16.82 -19.51 -6.81
CA GLU A 264 -16.48 -20.25 -8.04
C GLU A 264 -16.50 -21.78 -7.81
N ALA A 265 -16.42 -22.22 -6.55
CA ALA A 265 -16.47 -23.63 -6.17
C ALA A 265 -17.84 -24.27 -6.50
N PRO A 266 -17.87 -25.46 -7.11
CA PRO A 266 -19.10 -26.25 -7.28
C PRO A 266 -19.83 -26.49 -5.95
N SER A 267 -21.16 -26.63 -6.01
CA SER A 267 -21.95 -27.01 -4.83
C SER A 267 -21.43 -28.32 -4.24
N GLY A 268 -21.29 -28.37 -2.91
CA GLY A 268 -20.74 -29.51 -2.19
C GLY A 268 -19.22 -29.48 -1.96
N MET A 269 -18.48 -28.62 -2.65
CA MET A 269 -17.04 -28.44 -2.43
C MET A 269 -16.74 -27.42 -1.32
N THR A 270 -15.52 -27.50 -0.78
CA THR A 270 -14.98 -26.52 0.16
C THR A 270 -14.47 -25.29 -0.58
N ALA A 271 -14.75 -24.12 -0.02
CA ALA A 271 -14.26 -22.82 -0.46
C ALA A 271 -13.42 -22.20 0.66
N LEU A 272 -12.32 -21.53 0.31
CA LEU A 272 -11.57 -20.73 1.28
C LEU A 272 -12.29 -19.40 1.49
N VAL A 273 -12.52 -19.06 2.75
CA VAL A 273 -13.20 -17.82 3.14
C VAL A 273 -12.28 -16.99 4.02
N SER A 274 -12.17 -15.71 3.71
CA SER A 274 -11.53 -14.70 4.53
C SER A 274 -12.56 -14.01 5.42
N ILE A 275 -12.27 -13.93 6.71
CA ILE A 275 -13.05 -13.20 7.71
C ILE A 275 -12.09 -12.29 8.48
N ARG A 276 -12.31 -10.97 8.44
CA ARG A 276 -11.46 -10.05 9.19
C ARG A 276 -11.72 -10.20 10.69
N PRO A 277 -10.70 -10.07 11.55
CA PRO A 277 -10.89 -10.20 13.00
C PRO A 277 -11.92 -9.23 13.57
N GLU A 278 -12.00 -8.01 13.04
CA GLU A 278 -13.00 -7.01 13.41
C GLU A 278 -14.43 -7.34 12.96
N ASP A 279 -14.59 -8.27 12.02
CA ASP A 279 -15.88 -8.79 11.54
C ASP A 279 -16.34 -10.03 12.34
N ILE A 280 -15.59 -10.41 13.38
CA ILE A 280 -15.96 -11.48 14.31
C ILE A 280 -16.47 -10.87 15.61
N HIS A 281 -17.75 -11.07 15.88
CA HIS A 281 -18.37 -10.74 17.15
C HIS A 281 -18.26 -11.91 18.12
N VAL A 282 -17.79 -11.62 19.33
CA VAL A 282 -17.71 -12.56 20.44
C VAL A 282 -18.89 -12.32 21.36
N ALA A 283 -19.66 -13.37 21.65
CA ALA A 283 -20.84 -13.32 22.51
C ALA A 283 -20.66 -14.27 23.71
N ALA A 284 -21.41 -14.05 24.80
CA ALA A 284 -21.32 -14.88 26.00
C ALA A 284 -21.81 -16.33 25.78
N GLN A 285 -22.69 -16.55 24.82
CA GLN A 285 -23.21 -17.87 24.45
C GLN A 285 -23.25 -18.04 22.93
N PRO A 286 -23.08 -19.27 22.41
CA PRO A 286 -23.22 -19.56 20.99
C PRO A 286 -24.67 -19.42 20.51
N THR A 287 -24.85 -19.07 19.24
CA THR A 287 -26.15 -19.14 18.56
C THR A 287 -26.65 -20.60 18.56
N PRO A 288 -27.95 -20.87 18.75
CA PRO A 288 -28.47 -22.22 18.58
C PRO A 288 -28.10 -22.83 17.23
N GLY A 289 -27.47 -24.01 17.25
CA GLY A 289 -26.99 -24.71 16.05
C GLY A 289 -25.56 -24.35 15.61
N GLU A 290 -24.91 -23.40 16.27
CA GLU A 290 -23.48 -23.09 16.12
C GLU A 290 -22.69 -23.69 17.30
N GLU A 291 -21.45 -24.10 17.05
CA GLU A 291 -20.56 -24.64 18.09
C GLU A 291 -19.97 -23.53 18.96
N ALA A 292 -19.62 -23.86 20.20
CA ALA A 292 -18.98 -22.91 21.11
C ALA A 292 -17.46 -22.84 20.87
N GLY A 293 -16.89 -21.64 20.94
CA GLY A 293 -15.46 -21.41 20.95
C GLY A 293 -14.89 -21.34 22.37
N VAL A 294 -13.59 -21.62 22.52
CA VAL A 294 -12.85 -21.43 23.78
C VAL A 294 -11.76 -20.40 23.55
N ILE A 295 -11.68 -19.39 24.43
CA ILE A 295 -10.63 -18.38 24.37
C ILE A 295 -9.31 -19.00 24.83
N GLU A 296 -8.30 -19.02 23.95
CA GLU A 296 -6.95 -19.44 24.29
C GLU A 296 -6.13 -18.31 24.90
N ASP A 297 -6.30 -17.09 24.36
CA ASP A 297 -5.47 -15.95 24.73
C ASP A 297 -6.18 -14.61 24.47
N VAL A 298 -5.79 -13.59 25.23
CA VAL A 298 -6.32 -12.23 25.15
C VAL A 298 -5.17 -11.25 25.17
N THR A 299 -5.06 -10.42 24.13
CA THR A 299 -4.05 -9.36 24.04
C THR A 299 -4.73 -7.99 24.06
N PHE A 300 -4.33 -7.13 25.01
CA PHE A 300 -4.76 -5.73 25.04
C PHE A 300 -3.91 -4.89 24.07
N LEU A 301 -4.57 -4.22 23.13
CA LEU A 301 -3.95 -3.38 22.10
C LEU A 301 -4.28 -1.88 22.28
N GLY A 302 -4.65 -1.47 23.50
CA GLY A 302 -5.09 -0.10 23.78
C GLY A 302 -6.57 0.11 23.45
N ALA A 303 -6.86 0.56 22.22
CA ALA A 303 -8.23 0.85 21.77
C ALA A 303 -9.07 -0.42 21.47
N SER A 304 -8.46 -1.60 21.51
CA SER A 304 -9.13 -2.87 21.24
C SER A 304 -8.53 -4.03 22.05
N MET A 305 -9.31 -5.09 22.18
CA MET A 305 -8.88 -6.41 22.65
C MET A 305 -8.81 -7.35 21.46
N GLN A 306 -7.71 -8.09 21.36
CA GLN A 306 -7.57 -9.19 20.42
C GLN A 306 -7.76 -10.52 21.15
N TYR A 307 -8.72 -11.31 20.71
CA TYR A 307 -8.99 -12.65 21.20
C TYR A 307 -8.46 -13.69 20.23
N ARG A 308 -7.83 -14.74 20.76
CA ARG A 308 -7.55 -15.98 20.03
C ARG A 308 -8.53 -17.04 20.50
N ILE A 309 -9.35 -17.57 19.59
CA ILE A 309 -10.47 -18.45 19.91
C ILE A 309 -10.31 -19.77 19.16
N ARG A 310 -10.29 -20.88 19.89
CA ARG A 310 -10.33 -22.23 19.32
C ARG A 310 -11.78 -22.67 19.15
N ILE A 311 -12.16 -23.03 17.93
CA ILE A 311 -13.52 -23.51 17.62
C ILE A 311 -13.44 -24.63 16.59
N CYS A 312 -14.01 -25.80 16.90
CA CYS A 312 -13.97 -26.99 16.03
C CYS A 312 -12.56 -27.32 15.51
N GLY A 313 -11.52 -27.21 16.36
CA GLY A 313 -10.11 -27.41 16.00
C GLY A 313 -9.44 -26.24 15.26
N THR A 314 -10.20 -25.29 14.73
CA THR A 314 -9.70 -24.11 14.02
C THR A 314 -9.37 -22.99 15.01
N LEU A 315 -8.23 -22.32 14.83
CA LEU A 315 -7.89 -21.12 15.58
C LEU A 315 -8.26 -19.87 14.79
N ILE A 316 -9.08 -19.02 15.37
CA ILE A 316 -9.46 -17.73 14.79
C ILE A 316 -9.08 -16.58 15.71
N ARG A 317 -9.01 -15.38 15.14
CA ARG A 317 -8.75 -14.11 15.82
C ARG A 317 -9.97 -13.22 15.72
N ALA A 318 -10.35 -12.57 16.81
CA ALA A 318 -11.37 -11.54 16.84
C ALA A 318 -10.80 -10.25 17.45
N ASN A 319 -11.08 -9.10 16.85
CA ASN A 319 -10.69 -7.80 17.36
C ASN A 319 -11.95 -7.05 17.82
N VAL A 320 -12.05 -6.76 19.11
CA VAL A 320 -13.21 -6.09 19.71
C VAL A 320 -12.78 -4.71 20.23
N ALA A 321 -13.42 -3.65 19.75
CA ALA A 321 -13.16 -2.28 20.20
C ALA A 321 -13.53 -2.10 21.69
N GLY A 322 -12.73 -1.30 22.42
CA GLY A 322 -12.85 -1.12 23.86
C GLY A 322 -13.97 -0.16 24.28
N GLU A 323 -15.07 -0.72 24.78
CA GLU A 323 -15.91 -0.24 25.90
C GLU A 323 -17.09 -1.22 26.20
N ARG A 324 -17.04 -2.48 25.77
CA ARG A 324 -18.09 -3.47 26.05
C ARG A 324 -17.85 -4.17 27.38
N ALA A 325 -18.93 -4.29 28.16
CA ALA A 325 -18.98 -4.77 29.55
C ALA A 325 -18.59 -6.25 29.76
N ASP A 326 -18.38 -7.02 28.69
CA ASP A 326 -18.06 -8.45 28.77
C ASP A 326 -16.61 -8.70 28.30
N GLN A 327 -15.65 -8.48 29.20
CA GLN A 327 -14.28 -8.95 28.97
C GLN A 327 -14.21 -10.44 29.29
N PHE A 328 -14.03 -11.25 28.25
CA PHE A 328 -13.86 -12.69 28.42
C PHE A 328 -12.41 -13.04 28.75
N ALA A 329 -12.20 -13.92 29.73
CA ALA A 329 -10.88 -14.39 30.13
C ALA A 329 -10.43 -15.61 29.31
N PRO A 330 -9.12 -15.91 29.23
CA PRO A 330 -8.64 -17.20 28.75
C PRO A 330 -9.34 -18.37 29.45
N GLY A 331 -9.72 -19.39 28.69
CA GLY A 331 -10.51 -20.54 29.12
C GLY A 331 -12.03 -20.34 29.09
N ALA A 332 -12.52 -19.12 28.89
CA ALA A 332 -13.95 -18.87 28.76
C ALA A 332 -14.53 -19.52 27.48
N THR A 333 -15.72 -20.09 27.62
CA THR A 333 -16.53 -20.58 26.50
C THR A 333 -17.38 -19.43 25.97
N VAL A 334 -17.36 -19.20 24.65
CA VAL A 334 -18.00 -18.05 24.00
C VAL A 334 -18.68 -18.45 22.70
N GLY A 335 -19.68 -17.67 22.29
CA GLY A 335 -20.24 -17.70 20.94
C GLY A 335 -19.39 -16.91 19.95
N VAL A 336 -19.29 -17.40 18.71
CA VAL A 336 -18.55 -16.76 17.63
C VAL A 336 -19.50 -16.47 16.47
N MET A 337 -19.77 -15.18 16.24
CA MET A 337 -20.62 -14.73 15.15
C MET A 337 -19.78 -13.98 14.11
N ALA A 338 -19.58 -14.59 12.94
CA ALA A 338 -19.02 -13.88 11.78
C ALA A 338 -20.09 -13.00 11.12
N SER A 339 -19.67 -11.84 10.61
CA SER A 339 -20.50 -10.97 9.78
C SER A 339 -20.99 -11.67 8.51
N ASP A 340 -22.03 -11.12 7.88
CA ASP A 340 -22.57 -11.63 6.62
C ASP A 340 -21.65 -11.34 5.42
N ASP A 341 -20.67 -10.44 5.56
CA ASP A 341 -19.73 -10.06 4.51
C ASP A 341 -18.56 -11.06 4.44
N LEU A 342 -18.87 -12.32 4.11
CA LEU A 342 -17.86 -13.34 3.86
C LEU A 342 -17.27 -13.22 2.46
N HIS A 343 -15.93 -13.29 2.37
CA HIS A 343 -15.20 -13.18 1.12
C HIS A 343 -14.55 -14.51 0.73
N VAL A 344 -14.99 -15.05 -0.41
CA VAL A 344 -14.41 -16.27 -0.98
C VAL A 344 -13.10 -15.93 -1.69
N LEU A 345 -12.04 -16.63 -1.32
CA LEU A 345 -10.70 -16.46 -1.86
C LEU A 345 -10.40 -17.48 -2.97
N ARG A 346 -9.55 -17.09 -3.91
CA ARG A 346 -8.85 -18.02 -4.79
C ARG A 346 -7.59 -18.55 -4.11
N ASP A 347 -7.35 -19.85 -4.21
CA ASP A 347 -6.16 -20.51 -3.65
C ASP A 347 -4.96 -20.33 -4.60
N ASP A 348 -4.28 -19.19 -4.49
CA ASP A 348 -3.14 -18.81 -5.35
C ASP A 348 -1.78 -19.23 -4.79
N GLN A 349 -1.75 -19.98 -3.68
CA GLN A 349 -0.51 -20.51 -3.09
C GLN A 349 0.22 -21.50 -4.03
N ARG A 350 -0.49 -22.09 -5.01
CA ARG A 350 0.06 -23.05 -5.99
C ARG A 350 0.54 -22.41 -7.30
N ASP A 351 0.05 -21.23 -7.66
CA ASP A 351 0.23 -20.63 -8.99
C ASP A 351 1.46 -19.72 -9.13
N VAL A 352 2.28 -19.61 -8.07
CA VAL A 352 3.52 -18.81 -8.09
C VAL A 352 4.73 -19.64 -7.65
N GLN A 353 4.87 -20.83 -8.22
CA GLN A 353 6.18 -21.47 -8.40
C GLN A 353 6.81 -20.98 -9.70
N PRO A 354 8.14 -20.72 -9.70
CA PRO A 354 8.86 -20.14 -10.84
C PRO A 354 8.77 -20.96 -12.12
#